data_AF-A0A351BXG0-F1
#
_entry.id   AF-A0A351BXG0-F1
#
_cell.length_a   1.000
_cell.length_b   1.000
_cell.length_c   1.000
_cell.angle_alpha   90.00
_cell.angle_beta   90.00
_cell.angle_gamma   90.00
#
_symmetry.space_group_name_H-M   'P 1'
#
loop_
_entity.id
_entity.type
_entity.pdbx_description
1 polymer ?
#
loop_
_entity_poly.entity_id
_entity_poly.type
_entity_poly.pdbx_seq_one_letter_code
_entity_poly.pdbx_strand_id
1 'polypeptide(L)'
;MGMFLSKYSMLNALGYGADRPILEETKKILDRFKLFGLILHDPKSHAEFHFTLRNSFERLDFLTGRDFLFFALTDPPRNWIERNERRDYFGIWETDKLLSPMNSYKTSDESISTYSIAQALNIDFDDLPVIILTNNFQFNQIRVVKTCSRHLKSQMTEIGYFSSQKEKYFSLISDSDFNKMIKDIDKCGGSYQISNEESLAKTLSDFLAFVVSENRNSHDRRIAEIQIGNVITKFLENKDLQRDPTRYEQLNLFLLGCLSNFSRPNLNQEITIDERCESESKIILKTFNKVFPFFEPLNNELQHFQHIANRETRMRHNRFDNDESIDYSPLIISLCKIFEIETNLSLVHWFRKTLNIEMPTYFKKHKEDNSEYKITPSASVINNPRPIDFNKGYGTKWIAPGIGESELVIQTFLKEGNLPSEISDYDELLRIWAILRQYRNKAAHTENLRKQDFENVYIAFSNIISSEYLKQFNDLKWTLKQ
;
A
#
# COMPACT_ATOMS: atom_id res chain seq x y z
N MET A 1 -7.40 13.45 9.82
CA MET A 1 -8.08 12.22 9.31
C MET A 1 -9.57 12.21 9.67
N GLY A 2 -10.43 11.61 8.83
CA GLY A 2 -11.88 11.53 9.03
C GLY A 2 -12.33 10.69 10.23
N MET A 3 -12.93 11.36 11.20
CA MET A 3 -13.87 10.94 12.27
C MET A 3 -13.62 9.69 13.13
N PHE A 4 -13.31 8.52 12.59
CA PHE A 4 -13.20 7.27 13.39
C PHE A 4 -11.75 6.86 13.65
N LEU A 5 -10.81 7.43 12.90
CA LEU A 5 -9.37 7.32 13.14
C LEU A 5 -8.89 8.24 14.28
N SER A 6 -9.77 9.01 14.92
CA SER A 6 -9.40 9.96 15.99
C SER A 6 -9.18 9.30 17.34
N LYS A 7 -9.63 8.06 17.56
CA LYS A 7 -9.33 7.31 18.79
C LYS A 7 -8.76 5.93 18.48
N TYR A 8 -7.45 5.83 18.61
CA TYR A 8 -6.69 4.62 18.37
C TYR A 8 -7.20 3.42 19.19
N SER A 9 -7.54 3.63 20.47
CA SER A 9 -8.07 2.58 21.35
C SER A 9 -9.37 1.94 20.86
N MET A 10 -10.25 2.65 20.13
CA MET A 10 -11.47 2.03 19.58
C MET A 10 -11.15 1.04 18.47
N LEU A 11 -10.24 1.41 17.56
CA LEU A 11 -9.79 0.53 16.48
C LEU A 11 -8.98 -0.64 17.02
N ASN A 12 -8.12 -0.39 18.01
CA ASN A 12 -7.38 -1.44 18.69
C ASN A 12 -8.31 -2.43 19.42
N ALA A 13 -9.32 -1.92 20.15
CA ALA A 13 -10.33 -2.74 20.79
C ALA A 13 -11.13 -3.58 19.78
N LEU A 14 -11.55 -3.00 18.66
CA LEU A 14 -12.24 -3.73 17.59
C LEU A 14 -11.36 -4.81 16.95
N GLY A 15 -10.09 -4.51 16.69
CA GLY A 15 -9.16 -5.39 16.01
C GLY A 15 -8.66 -6.54 16.89
N TYR A 16 -8.31 -6.25 18.15
CA TYR A 16 -7.62 -7.18 19.04
C TYR A 16 -8.46 -7.62 20.24
N GLY A 17 -9.66 -7.06 20.43
CA GLY A 17 -10.52 -7.38 21.58
C GLY A 17 -10.01 -6.79 22.91
N ALA A 18 -9.06 -5.84 22.85
CA ALA A 18 -8.56 -5.13 24.02
C ALA A 18 -9.64 -4.20 24.63
N ASP A 19 -9.52 -3.93 25.93
CA ASP A 19 -10.38 -3.00 26.69
C ASP A 19 -11.90 -3.22 26.47
N ARG A 20 -12.47 -4.19 27.21
CA ARG A 20 -13.88 -4.60 27.07
C ARG A 20 -14.89 -3.43 27.16
N PRO A 21 -14.77 -2.50 28.12
CA PRO A 21 -15.62 -1.30 28.14
C PRO A 21 -15.58 -0.50 26.83
N ILE A 22 -14.38 -0.23 26.29
CA ILE A 22 -14.25 0.50 25.01
C ILE A 22 -14.86 -0.32 23.87
N LEU A 23 -14.64 -1.63 23.84
CA LEU A 23 -15.18 -2.51 22.80
C LEU A 23 -16.72 -2.54 22.79
N GLU A 24 -17.36 -2.69 23.95
CA GLU A 24 -18.82 -2.74 24.06
C GLU A 24 -19.46 -1.44 23.59
N GLU A 25 -18.91 -0.30 23.99
CA GLU A 25 -19.40 1.01 23.56
C GLU A 25 -19.12 1.27 22.09
N THR A 26 -17.94 0.90 21.59
CA THR A 26 -17.62 1.01 20.17
C THR A 26 -18.60 0.22 19.33
N LYS A 27 -18.95 -1.00 19.76
CA LYS A 27 -19.97 -1.82 19.11
C LYS A 27 -21.32 -1.12 19.12
N LYS A 28 -21.78 -0.58 20.26
CA LYS A 28 -23.06 0.17 20.35
C LYS A 28 -23.14 1.35 19.37
N ILE A 29 -22.05 2.08 19.18
CA ILE A 29 -21.98 3.21 18.25
C ILE A 29 -22.05 2.72 16.81
N LEU A 30 -21.21 1.74 16.47
CA LEU A 30 -21.15 1.17 15.12
C LEU A 30 -22.43 0.40 14.75
N ASP A 31 -23.17 -0.09 15.75
CA ASP A 31 -24.44 -0.81 15.58
C ASP A 31 -25.51 0.00 14.84
N ARG A 32 -25.37 1.33 14.83
CA ARG A 32 -26.28 2.25 14.14
C ARG A 32 -26.12 2.23 12.62
N PHE A 33 -24.97 1.79 12.13
CA PHE A 33 -24.65 1.80 10.70
C PHE A 33 -24.72 0.38 10.15
N LYS A 34 -25.18 0.27 8.90
CA LYS A 34 -25.31 -1.01 8.19
C LYS A 34 -24.13 -1.26 7.27
N LEU A 35 -23.46 -0.19 6.83
CA LEU A 35 -22.32 -0.26 5.93
C LEU A 35 -21.32 0.86 6.27
N PHE A 36 -20.04 0.56 6.05
CA PHE A 36 -18.91 1.44 6.27
C PHE A 36 -18.12 1.62 4.98
N GLY A 37 -17.60 2.84 4.76
CA GLY A 37 -16.78 3.18 3.59
C GLY A 37 -15.47 3.84 3.98
N LEU A 38 -14.32 3.32 3.53
CA LEU A 38 -13.04 4.02 3.60
C LEU A 38 -12.65 4.51 2.21
N ILE A 39 -12.61 5.82 2.04
CA ILE A 39 -12.14 6.48 0.81
C ILE A 39 -10.62 6.63 0.91
N LEU A 40 -9.91 5.97 0.01
CA LEU A 40 -8.45 5.95 -0.05
C LEU A 40 -7.98 6.63 -1.34
N HIS A 41 -7.15 7.66 -1.22
CA HIS A 41 -6.55 8.38 -2.35
C HIS A 41 -5.28 9.10 -1.91
N ASP A 42 -4.31 9.22 -2.83
CA ASP A 42 -3.15 10.10 -2.61
C ASP A 42 -3.54 11.55 -2.98
N PRO A 43 -3.54 12.51 -2.04
CA PRO A 43 -3.95 13.88 -2.29
C PRO A 43 -3.03 14.63 -3.28
N LYS A 44 -1.77 14.21 -3.42
CA LYS A 44 -0.83 14.83 -4.38
C LYS A 44 -1.08 14.33 -5.80
N SER A 45 -1.15 13.01 -5.99
CA SER A 45 -1.42 12.42 -7.31
C SER A 45 -2.86 12.63 -7.78
N HIS A 46 -3.81 12.77 -6.85
CA HIS A 46 -5.25 12.89 -7.16
C HIS A 46 -5.83 14.24 -6.69
N ALA A 47 -5.15 15.35 -7.00
CA ALA A 47 -5.51 16.68 -6.52
C ALA A 47 -6.97 17.09 -6.83
N GLU A 48 -7.46 16.79 -8.04
CA GLU A 48 -8.85 17.09 -8.45
C GLU A 48 -9.87 16.28 -7.63
N PHE A 49 -9.60 15.00 -7.42
CA PHE A 49 -10.45 14.13 -6.61
C PHE A 49 -10.48 14.61 -5.16
N HIS A 50 -9.30 14.95 -4.61
CA HIS A 50 -9.14 15.48 -3.27
C HIS A 50 -9.94 16.76 -3.06
N PHE A 51 -9.85 17.71 -4.00
CA PHE A 51 -10.64 18.95 -3.98
C PHE A 51 -12.14 18.67 -4.00
N THR A 52 -12.58 17.76 -4.87
CA THR A 52 -13.99 17.37 -4.99
C THR A 52 -14.51 16.73 -3.70
N LEU A 53 -13.74 15.81 -3.10
CA LEU A 53 -14.09 15.17 -1.85
C LEU A 53 -14.23 16.19 -0.71
N ARG A 54 -13.26 17.11 -0.57
CA ARG A 54 -13.30 18.15 0.48
C ARG A 54 -14.51 19.07 0.36
N ASN A 55 -14.81 19.52 -0.86
CA ASN A 55 -15.94 20.43 -1.09
C ASN A 55 -17.30 19.73 -0.96
N SER A 56 -17.34 18.43 -1.19
CA SER A 56 -18.58 17.65 -1.14
C SER A 56 -18.81 17.00 0.23
N PHE A 57 -17.80 16.97 1.11
CA PHE A 57 -17.80 16.16 2.34
C PHE A 57 -19.04 16.36 3.20
N GLU A 58 -19.36 17.60 3.56
CA GLU A 58 -20.54 17.95 4.39
C GLU A 58 -21.85 17.47 3.75
N ARG A 59 -21.97 17.66 2.44
CA ARG A 59 -23.15 17.23 1.70
C ARG A 59 -23.25 15.71 1.62
N LEU A 60 -22.13 15.01 1.42
CA LEU A 60 -22.10 13.55 1.38
C LEU A 60 -22.47 12.97 2.73
N ASP A 61 -21.88 13.48 3.81
CA ASP A 61 -22.20 13.10 5.19
C ASP A 61 -23.68 13.32 5.52
N PHE A 62 -24.26 14.46 5.10
CA PHE A 62 -25.70 14.69 5.26
C PHE A 62 -26.56 13.68 4.49
N LEU A 63 -26.17 13.34 3.25
CA LEU A 63 -26.94 12.43 2.39
C LEU A 63 -26.88 10.97 2.85
N THR A 64 -25.78 10.55 3.49
CA THR A 64 -25.55 9.14 3.79
C THR A 64 -25.52 8.79 5.27
N GLY A 65 -25.25 9.75 6.15
CA GLY A 65 -24.83 9.56 7.54
C GLY A 65 -25.86 8.99 8.51
N ARG A 66 -27.00 8.46 8.03
CA ARG A 66 -27.97 7.72 8.86
C ARG A 66 -27.61 6.24 8.96
N ASP A 67 -27.45 5.57 7.82
CA ASP A 67 -27.21 4.12 7.73
C ASP A 67 -25.83 3.77 7.14
N PHE A 68 -25.16 4.73 6.50
CA PHE A 68 -23.83 4.57 5.91
C PHE A 68 -22.85 5.57 6.51
N LEU A 69 -21.77 5.05 7.11
CA LEU A 69 -20.70 5.86 7.68
C LEU A 69 -19.44 5.73 6.82
N PHE A 70 -18.92 6.86 6.34
CA PHE A 70 -17.69 6.87 5.56
C PHE A 70 -16.57 7.71 6.18
N PHE A 71 -15.34 7.38 5.78
CA PHE A 71 -14.10 7.99 6.26
C PHE A 71 -13.21 8.31 5.07
N ALA A 72 -12.35 9.30 5.25
CA ALA A 72 -11.27 9.60 4.31
C ALA A 72 -10.00 9.88 5.10
N LEU A 73 -8.83 9.56 4.52
CA LEU A 73 -7.52 9.89 5.08
C LEU A 73 -7.16 11.38 4.91
N THR A 74 -8.16 12.25 4.91
CA THR A 74 -7.99 13.70 4.78
C THR A 74 -8.60 14.40 5.97
N ASP A 75 -8.08 15.59 6.29
CA ASP A 75 -8.70 16.43 7.30
C ASP A 75 -10.07 16.92 6.83
N PRO A 76 -11.13 16.74 7.64
CA PRO A 76 -12.44 17.26 7.29
C PRO A 76 -12.40 18.80 7.24
N PRO A 77 -13.26 19.44 6.43
CA PRO A 77 -13.33 20.90 6.36
C PRO A 77 -13.63 21.51 7.74
N ARG A 78 -12.91 22.57 8.13
CA ARG A 78 -13.09 23.23 9.46
C ARG A 78 -14.54 23.58 9.77
N ASN A 79 -15.24 24.15 8.80
CA ASN A 79 -16.65 24.53 8.94
C ASN A 79 -17.56 23.33 9.25
N TRP A 80 -17.24 22.14 8.74
CA TRP A 80 -17.99 20.92 9.05
C TRP A 80 -17.75 20.48 10.49
N ILE A 81 -16.52 20.59 10.99
CA ILE A 81 -16.14 20.28 12.37
C ILE A 81 -16.95 21.17 13.33
N GLU A 82 -16.96 22.47 13.10
CA GLU A 82 -17.63 23.46 13.94
C GLU A 82 -19.15 23.25 14.00
N ARG A 83 -19.76 22.83 12.88
CA ARG A 83 -21.23 22.63 12.79
C ARG A 83 -21.70 21.29 13.33
N ASN A 84 -20.89 20.24 13.23
CA ASN A 84 -21.31 18.87 13.58
C ASN A 84 -20.80 18.39 14.93
N GLU A 85 -20.10 19.26 15.69
CA GLU A 85 -19.61 18.98 17.04
C GLU A 85 -20.69 18.43 18.00
N ARG A 86 -21.98 18.71 17.74
CA ARG A 86 -23.12 18.32 18.57
C ARG A 86 -23.94 17.13 18.07
N ARG A 87 -23.56 16.39 17.01
CA ARG A 87 -24.37 15.21 16.62
C ARG A 87 -24.31 14.11 17.68
N ASP A 88 -25.39 13.35 17.79
CA ASP A 88 -25.62 12.34 18.83
C ASP A 88 -24.58 11.23 18.91
N TYR A 89 -23.82 10.96 17.84
CA TYR A 89 -22.71 9.99 17.90
C TYR A 89 -21.36 10.62 18.29
N PHE A 90 -21.23 11.95 18.27
CA PHE A 90 -20.11 12.67 18.89
C PHE A 90 -20.32 12.90 20.39
N GLY A 91 -21.58 13.10 20.81
CA GLY A 91 -21.96 13.56 22.15
C GLY A 91 -22.05 12.49 23.25
N ILE A 92 -21.86 11.20 22.96
CA ILE A 92 -21.98 10.14 23.99
C ILE A 92 -20.80 10.17 24.97
N TRP A 93 -19.76 10.95 24.68
CA TRP A 93 -18.59 11.09 25.55
C TRP A 93 -18.15 12.57 25.68
N GLU A 94 -18.74 13.29 26.63
CA GLU A 94 -18.09 14.49 27.23
C GLU A 94 -17.14 13.99 28.32
N THR A 95 -15.83 14.19 28.25
CA THR A 95 -15.11 15.49 28.32
C THR A 95 -14.12 15.77 27.19
N ASP A 96 -13.79 14.77 26.36
CA ASP A 96 -12.64 14.85 25.44
C ASP A 96 -12.99 15.04 23.96
N LYS A 97 -14.29 15.06 23.58
CA LYS A 97 -14.75 15.11 22.18
C LYS A 97 -14.07 14.02 21.32
N LEU A 98 -14.34 12.76 21.63
CA LEU A 98 -13.57 11.58 21.17
C LEU A 98 -13.57 11.29 19.66
N LEU A 99 -14.64 11.65 18.97
CA LEU A 99 -14.71 11.62 17.50
C LEU A 99 -14.48 13.00 16.89
N SER A 100 -14.03 13.98 17.71
CA SER A 100 -13.73 15.31 17.21
C SER A 100 -12.55 15.25 16.25
N PRO A 101 -12.74 15.76 15.03
CA PRO A 101 -11.64 15.98 14.11
C PRO A 101 -10.50 16.83 14.67
N MET A 102 -10.75 17.64 15.71
CA MET A 102 -9.72 18.44 16.38
C MET A 102 -8.67 17.58 17.10
N ASN A 103 -9.01 16.34 17.44
CA ASN A 103 -8.11 15.38 18.09
C ASN A 103 -7.55 14.34 17.11
N SER A 104 -7.77 14.50 15.79
CA SER A 104 -7.32 13.50 14.83
C SER A 104 -5.79 13.45 14.76
N TYR A 105 -5.23 12.23 14.74
CA TYR A 105 -3.80 12.04 14.53
C TYR A 105 -3.41 12.54 13.15
N LYS A 106 -2.29 13.27 13.09
CA LYS A 106 -1.74 13.80 11.85
C LYS A 106 -0.56 12.94 11.44
N THR A 107 -0.59 12.45 10.22
CA THR A 107 0.53 11.74 9.62
C THR A 107 1.59 12.71 9.12
N SER A 108 2.85 12.30 9.14
CA SER A 108 3.96 13.13 8.63
C SER A 108 3.91 13.33 7.10
N ASP A 109 3.33 12.40 6.36
CA ASP A 109 3.10 12.50 4.91
C ASP A 109 1.87 11.66 4.49
N GLU A 110 0.86 12.33 3.94
CA GLU A 110 -0.39 11.69 3.51
C GLU A 110 -0.19 10.70 2.34
N SER A 111 0.77 10.98 1.44
CA SER A 111 1.05 10.10 0.29
C SER A 111 1.68 8.78 0.76
N ILE A 112 2.63 8.85 1.69
CA ILE A 112 3.26 7.65 2.29
C ILE A 112 2.21 6.87 3.08
N SER A 113 1.37 7.55 3.85
CA SER A 113 0.32 6.92 4.66
C SER A 113 -0.69 6.17 3.79
N THR A 114 -1.14 6.81 2.72
CA THR A 114 -2.05 6.21 1.74
C THR A 114 -1.42 4.99 1.09
N TYR A 115 -0.16 5.10 0.64
CA TYR A 115 0.56 4.00 0.03
C TYR A 115 0.70 2.82 1.00
N SER A 116 1.14 3.07 2.23
CA SER A 116 1.28 2.05 3.28
C SER A 116 -0.02 1.29 3.53
N ILE A 117 -1.15 2.01 3.66
CA ILE A 117 -2.46 1.41 3.89
C ILE A 117 -2.91 0.60 2.66
N ALA A 118 -2.65 1.08 1.45
CA ALA A 118 -2.94 0.33 0.23
C ALA A 118 -2.18 -1.00 0.20
N GLN A 119 -0.87 -0.99 0.50
CA GLN A 119 -0.05 -2.22 0.58
C GLN A 119 -0.59 -3.18 1.66
N ALA A 120 -0.92 -2.68 2.84
CA ALA A 120 -1.44 -3.50 3.93
C ALA A 120 -2.78 -4.16 3.56
N LEU A 121 -3.63 -3.47 2.80
CA LEU A 121 -4.94 -3.95 2.36
C LEU A 121 -4.91 -4.73 1.05
N ASN A 122 -3.73 -4.96 0.45
CA ASN A 122 -3.56 -5.62 -0.84
C ASN A 122 -4.30 -4.89 -1.99
N ILE A 123 -4.19 -3.56 -2.00
CA ILE A 123 -4.75 -2.67 -3.02
C ILE A 123 -3.59 -2.13 -3.85
N ASP A 124 -3.66 -2.33 -5.17
CA ASP A 124 -2.65 -1.77 -6.08
C ASP A 124 -2.73 -0.25 -6.10
N PHE A 125 -1.57 0.40 -6.11
CA PHE A 125 -1.52 1.86 -6.05
C PHE A 125 -2.15 2.53 -7.28
N ASP A 126 -2.02 1.90 -8.46
CA ASP A 126 -2.66 2.32 -9.72
C ASP A 126 -4.21 2.17 -9.69
N ASP A 127 -4.77 1.52 -8.67
CA ASP A 127 -6.23 1.45 -8.49
C ASP A 127 -6.81 2.65 -7.73
N LEU A 128 -5.97 3.46 -7.09
CA LEU A 128 -6.43 4.67 -6.39
C LEU A 128 -6.95 5.74 -7.39
N PRO A 129 -7.97 6.54 -7.02
CA PRO A 129 -8.69 6.52 -5.75
C PRO A 129 -9.76 5.43 -5.68
N VAL A 130 -9.99 4.88 -4.48
CA VAL A 130 -10.98 3.80 -4.25
C VAL A 130 -11.90 4.08 -3.07
N ILE A 131 -13.08 3.44 -3.09
CA ILE A 131 -14.00 3.30 -1.96
C ILE A 131 -13.93 1.85 -1.50
N ILE A 132 -13.47 1.63 -0.27
CA ILE A 132 -13.41 0.32 0.39
C ILE A 132 -14.65 0.16 1.24
N LEU A 133 -15.47 -0.84 0.95
CA LEU A 133 -16.72 -1.11 1.64
C LEU A 133 -16.61 -2.34 2.54
N THR A 134 -17.11 -2.20 3.77
CA THR A 134 -17.30 -3.31 4.71
C THR A 134 -18.57 -3.08 5.52
N ASN A 135 -19.26 -4.13 5.93
CA ASN A 135 -20.35 -4.04 6.90
C ASN A 135 -19.90 -4.37 8.32
N ASN A 136 -18.64 -4.77 8.52
CA ASN A 136 -18.06 -5.01 9.82
C ASN A 136 -16.53 -4.85 9.78
N PHE A 137 -16.00 -3.93 10.58
CA PHE A 137 -14.57 -3.69 10.70
C PHE A 137 -13.75 -4.87 11.21
N GLN A 138 -14.38 -5.83 11.89
CA GLN A 138 -13.75 -7.05 12.39
C GLN A 138 -13.66 -8.16 11.32
N PHE A 139 -14.34 -8.00 10.19
CA PHE A 139 -14.24 -8.95 9.08
C PHE A 139 -13.02 -8.62 8.21
N ASN A 140 -12.46 -9.68 7.63
CA ASN A 140 -11.32 -9.62 6.73
C ASN A 140 -11.70 -9.56 5.25
N GLN A 141 -13.01 -9.56 4.97
CA GLN A 141 -13.56 -9.43 3.62
C GLN A 141 -13.99 -7.99 3.39
N ILE A 142 -13.48 -7.40 2.31
CA ILE A 142 -13.81 -6.04 1.89
C ILE A 142 -14.12 -6.01 0.39
N ARG A 143 -14.95 -5.05 -0.02
CA ARG A 143 -15.21 -4.75 -1.43
C ARG A 143 -14.54 -3.45 -1.81
N VAL A 144 -13.73 -3.45 -2.87
CA VAL A 144 -13.04 -2.26 -3.37
C VAL A 144 -13.70 -1.83 -4.66
N VAL A 145 -14.02 -0.54 -4.77
CA VAL A 145 -14.62 0.06 -5.97
C VAL A 145 -13.80 1.28 -6.37
N LYS A 146 -13.30 1.32 -7.61
CA LYS A 146 -12.60 2.50 -8.12
C LYS A 146 -13.55 3.69 -8.19
N THR A 147 -13.04 4.86 -7.83
CA THR A 147 -13.78 6.11 -7.87
C THR A 147 -13.00 7.17 -8.63
N CYS A 148 -13.64 8.31 -8.86
CA CYS A 148 -13.08 9.44 -9.60
C CYS A 148 -13.93 10.69 -9.33
N SER A 149 -13.36 11.88 -9.54
CA SER A 149 -13.98 13.18 -9.18
C SER A 149 -15.41 13.30 -9.73
N ARG A 150 -15.61 12.85 -10.98
CA ARG A 150 -16.90 12.88 -11.68
C ARG A 150 -17.98 12.03 -11.02
N HIS A 151 -17.62 10.87 -10.47
CA HIS A 151 -18.60 9.86 -10.05
C HIS A 151 -18.73 9.71 -8.53
N LEU A 152 -17.79 10.25 -7.74
CA LEU A 152 -17.79 10.17 -6.28
C LEU A 152 -19.17 10.43 -5.68
N LYS A 153 -19.80 11.57 -6.01
CA LYS A 153 -21.10 11.94 -5.45
C LYS A 153 -22.20 10.93 -5.80
N SER A 154 -22.26 10.48 -7.05
CA SER A 154 -23.26 9.50 -7.48
C SER A 154 -23.05 8.13 -6.83
N GLN A 155 -21.79 7.67 -6.72
CA GLN A 155 -21.46 6.41 -6.06
C GLN A 155 -21.84 6.45 -4.59
N MET A 156 -21.45 7.50 -3.87
CA MET A 156 -21.75 7.67 -2.44
C MET A 156 -23.27 7.78 -2.16
N THR A 157 -24.01 8.47 -3.05
CA THR A 157 -25.47 8.58 -2.93
C THR A 157 -26.14 7.22 -3.09
N GLU A 158 -25.71 6.43 -4.07
CA GLU A 158 -26.24 5.09 -4.31
C GLU A 158 -25.93 4.13 -3.14
N ILE A 159 -24.71 4.20 -2.60
CA ILE A 159 -24.33 3.42 -1.40
C ILE A 159 -25.21 3.80 -0.19
N GLY A 160 -25.44 5.10 0.01
CA GLY A 160 -26.33 5.59 1.06
C GLY A 160 -27.78 5.12 0.86
N TYR A 161 -28.28 5.20 -0.37
CA TYR A 161 -29.62 4.71 -0.73
C TYR A 161 -29.78 3.22 -0.46
N PHE A 162 -28.85 2.39 -0.94
CA PHE A 162 -28.80 0.95 -0.64
C PHE A 162 -28.86 0.70 0.87
N SER A 163 -28.02 1.40 1.65
CA SER A 163 -27.95 1.24 3.10
C SER A 163 -29.28 1.61 3.78
N SER A 164 -29.99 2.63 3.28
CA SER A 164 -31.31 2.99 3.83
C SER A 164 -32.37 1.90 3.64
N GLN A 165 -32.29 1.13 2.56
CA GLN A 165 -33.27 0.09 2.22
C GLN A 165 -32.89 -1.29 2.78
N LYS A 166 -31.59 -1.56 2.96
CA LYS A 166 -31.11 -2.90 3.33
C LYS A 166 -31.35 -3.19 4.81
N GLU A 167 -31.59 -4.45 5.13
CA GLU A 167 -31.45 -4.94 6.50
C GLU A 167 -29.98 -4.91 6.92
N LYS A 168 -29.75 -4.86 8.24
CA LYS A 168 -28.40 -4.68 8.77
C LYS A 168 -27.45 -5.85 8.47
N TYR A 169 -27.97 -7.08 8.48
CA TYR A 169 -27.16 -8.28 8.28
C TYR A 169 -27.30 -8.74 6.84
N PHE A 170 -26.22 -8.58 6.06
CA PHE A 170 -26.14 -9.07 4.68
C PHE A 170 -24.73 -9.55 4.37
N SER A 171 -24.59 -10.34 3.31
CA SER A 171 -23.30 -10.88 2.85
C SER A 171 -22.69 -9.96 1.82
N LEU A 172 -21.42 -9.56 1.98
CA LEU A 172 -20.70 -8.78 0.96
C LEU A 172 -20.41 -9.61 -0.31
N ILE A 173 -20.59 -10.93 -0.25
CA ILE A 173 -20.24 -11.86 -1.34
C ILE A 173 -21.50 -12.31 -2.08
N SER A 174 -22.47 -12.82 -1.35
CA SER A 174 -23.60 -13.57 -1.91
C SER A 174 -24.89 -12.76 -1.99
N ASP A 175 -24.94 -11.57 -1.40
CA ASP A 175 -26.14 -10.74 -1.43
C ASP A 175 -26.39 -10.16 -2.84
N SER A 176 -27.54 -10.46 -3.42
CA SER A 176 -27.88 -10.04 -4.79
C SER A 176 -28.03 -8.53 -4.92
N ASP A 177 -28.59 -7.87 -3.90
CA ASP A 177 -28.87 -6.44 -3.93
C ASP A 177 -27.58 -5.65 -3.77
N PHE A 178 -26.70 -6.10 -2.87
CA PHE A 178 -25.37 -5.53 -2.71
C PHE A 178 -24.56 -5.66 -4.01
N ASN A 179 -24.52 -6.85 -4.60
CA ASN A 179 -23.80 -7.07 -5.86
C ASN A 179 -24.38 -6.26 -7.02
N LYS A 180 -25.70 -6.03 -7.04
CA LYS A 180 -26.33 -5.13 -8.00
C LYS A 180 -25.87 -3.69 -7.78
N MET A 181 -25.92 -3.20 -6.53
CA MET A 181 -25.42 -1.87 -6.18
C MET A 181 -23.96 -1.69 -6.60
N ILE A 182 -23.09 -2.68 -6.35
CA ILE A 182 -21.69 -2.61 -6.78
C ILE A 182 -21.57 -2.44 -8.30
N LYS A 183 -22.32 -3.21 -9.10
CA LYS A 183 -22.33 -3.05 -10.56
C LYS A 183 -22.80 -1.66 -10.98
N ASP A 184 -23.81 -1.10 -10.30
CA ASP A 184 -24.36 0.22 -10.62
C ASP A 184 -23.40 1.37 -10.27
N ILE A 185 -22.51 1.18 -9.29
CA ILE A 185 -21.51 2.17 -8.88
C ILE A 185 -20.13 1.97 -9.54
N ASP A 186 -19.87 0.83 -10.20
CA ASP A 186 -18.60 0.55 -10.88
C ASP A 186 -18.46 1.34 -12.19
N LYS A 187 -18.11 2.63 -12.05
CA LYS A 187 -18.06 3.61 -13.14
C LYS A 187 -16.66 4.15 -13.46
N CYS A 188 -15.66 3.82 -12.65
CA CYS A 188 -14.29 4.36 -12.78
C CYS A 188 -13.24 3.25 -13.00
N GLY A 189 -13.60 2.14 -13.63
CA GLY A 189 -12.63 1.15 -14.12
C GLY A 189 -12.45 -0.09 -13.25
N GLY A 190 -13.45 -0.48 -12.48
CA GLY A 190 -13.51 -1.81 -11.86
C GLY A 190 -13.87 -1.81 -10.38
N SER A 191 -14.36 -2.97 -9.96
CA SER A 191 -14.57 -3.35 -8.58
C SER A 191 -14.10 -4.78 -8.35
N TYR A 192 -13.56 -5.05 -7.17
CA TYR A 192 -13.05 -6.37 -6.83
C TYR A 192 -13.19 -6.62 -5.33
N GLN A 193 -13.10 -7.90 -4.95
CA GLN A 193 -13.17 -8.33 -3.57
C GLN A 193 -11.77 -8.69 -3.09
N ILE A 194 -11.47 -8.32 -1.85
CA ILE A 194 -10.26 -8.74 -1.16
C ILE A 194 -10.66 -9.55 0.07
N SER A 195 -9.99 -10.68 0.28
CA SER A 195 -10.03 -11.44 1.53
C SER A 195 -8.65 -11.38 2.14
N ASN A 196 -8.47 -10.50 3.11
CA ASN A 196 -7.19 -10.30 3.78
C ASN A 196 -6.99 -11.34 4.88
N GLU A 197 -5.75 -11.50 5.33
CA GLU A 197 -5.44 -12.27 6.54
C GLU A 197 -5.99 -11.57 7.79
N GLU A 198 -6.02 -10.23 7.74
CA GLU A 198 -6.48 -9.39 8.84
C GLU A 198 -7.70 -8.56 8.50
N SER A 199 -8.46 -8.26 9.56
CA SER A 199 -9.59 -7.35 9.49
C SER A 199 -9.14 -5.91 9.25
N LEU A 200 -10.02 -5.10 8.66
CA LEU A 200 -9.77 -3.67 8.46
C LEU A 200 -9.42 -2.94 9.77
N ALA A 201 -10.06 -3.30 10.90
CA ALA A 201 -9.74 -2.72 12.21
C ALA A 201 -8.28 -2.97 12.64
N LYS A 202 -7.81 -4.22 12.50
CA LYS A 202 -6.41 -4.60 12.81
C LYS A 202 -5.44 -3.82 11.95
N THR A 203 -5.63 -3.82 10.63
CA THR A 203 -4.75 -3.10 9.70
C THR A 203 -4.65 -1.61 10.01
N LEU A 204 -5.78 -0.95 10.27
CA LEU A 204 -5.79 0.47 10.62
C LEU A 204 -5.21 0.73 12.02
N SER A 205 -5.46 -0.15 12.99
CA SER A 205 -4.83 -0.09 14.31
C SER A 205 -3.31 -0.22 14.20
N ASP A 206 -2.81 -1.20 13.46
CA ASP A 206 -1.37 -1.43 13.27
C ASP A 206 -0.70 -0.21 12.64
N PHE A 207 -1.29 0.36 11.60
CA PHE A 207 -0.79 1.60 11.01
C PHE A 207 -0.79 2.77 12.00
N LEU A 208 -1.92 3.01 12.68
CA LEU A 208 -2.07 4.15 13.57
C LEU A 208 -1.18 4.08 14.81
N ALA A 209 -0.79 2.88 15.27
CA ALA A 209 0.11 2.75 16.42
C ALA A 209 1.40 3.56 16.23
N PHE A 210 1.94 3.59 15.00
CA PHE A 210 3.16 4.35 14.64
C PHE A 210 2.92 5.86 14.50
N VAL A 211 1.66 6.30 14.35
CA VAL A 211 1.29 7.72 14.26
C VAL A 211 0.98 8.28 15.66
N VAL A 212 0.38 7.46 16.53
CA VAL A 212 -0.12 7.85 17.86
C VAL A 212 1.00 8.02 18.88
N SER A 213 2.08 7.25 18.75
CA SER A 213 3.20 7.18 19.71
C SER A 213 3.90 8.52 19.96
N GLU A 214 3.72 9.53 19.10
CA GLU A 214 4.30 10.86 19.31
C GLU A 214 3.56 11.71 20.36
N ASN A 215 2.34 11.34 20.78
CA ASN A 215 1.53 12.17 21.68
C ASN A 215 1.89 11.93 23.17
N ARG A 216 2.40 12.96 23.84
CA ARG A 216 3.26 12.80 25.03
C ARG A 216 2.59 12.26 26.31
N ASN A 217 1.26 12.26 26.48
CA ASN A 217 0.62 11.92 27.78
C ASN A 217 -0.74 11.18 27.68
N SER A 218 -0.97 10.32 26.69
CA SER A 218 -2.26 9.62 26.54
C SER A 218 -2.21 8.12 26.90
N HIS A 219 -3.33 7.56 27.35
CA HIS A 219 -3.51 6.11 27.49
C HIS A 219 -3.30 5.38 26.15
N ASP A 220 -3.74 6.00 25.05
CA ASP A 220 -3.54 5.49 23.69
C ASP A 220 -2.07 5.31 23.33
N ARG A 221 -1.16 6.16 23.82
CA ARG A 221 0.29 6.01 23.58
C ARG A 221 0.82 4.69 24.14
N ARG A 222 0.42 4.30 25.35
CA ARG A 222 0.91 3.04 25.97
C ARG A 222 0.44 1.83 25.19
N ILE A 223 -0.82 1.84 24.75
CA ILE A 223 -1.37 0.77 23.90
C ILE A 223 -0.62 0.75 22.56
N ALA A 224 -0.36 1.91 21.98
CA ALA A 224 0.35 2.05 20.71
C ALA A 224 1.80 1.53 20.79
N GLU A 225 2.53 1.83 21.87
CA GLU A 225 3.90 1.34 22.09
C GLU A 225 3.95 -0.20 22.15
N ILE A 226 3.00 -0.83 22.85
CA ILE A 226 2.87 -2.31 22.88
C ILE A 226 2.55 -2.83 21.47
N GLN A 227 1.62 -2.18 20.77
CA GLN A 227 1.21 -2.63 19.44
C GLN A 227 2.31 -2.48 18.39
N ILE A 228 3.15 -1.44 18.47
CA ILE A 228 4.34 -1.30 17.61
C ILE A 228 5.23 -2.54 17.76
N GLY A 229 5.51 -2.96 19.00
CA GLY A 229 6.26 -4.19 19.28
C GLY A 229 5.59 -5.44 18.68
N ASN A 230 4.27 -5.57 18.81
CA ASN A 230 3.52 -6.68 18.23
C ASN A 230 3.59 -6.70 16.70
N VAL A 231 3.47 -5.55 16.04
CA VAL A 231 3.54 -5.43 14.57
C VAL A 231 4.91 -5.85 14.05
N ILE A 232 5.98 -5.41 14.72
CA ILE A 232 7.35 -5.72 14.32
C ILE A 232 7.65 -7.21 14.54
N THR A 233 7.30 -7.74 15.71
CA THR A 233 7.46 -9.18 15.99
C THR A 233 6.71 -10.02 14.98
N LYS A 234 5.44 -9.68 14.70
CA LYS A 234 4.64 -10.36 13.69
C LYS A 234 5.28 -10.29 12.31
N PHE A 235 5.86 -9.16 11.94
CA PHE A 235 6.55 -9.02 10.65
C PHE A 235 7.76 -9.96 10.56
N LEU A 236 8.56 -10.04 11.62
CA LEU A 236 9.71 -10.93 11.70
C LEU A 236 9.30 -12.42 11.71
N GLU A 237 8.22 -12.78 12.42
CA GLU A 237 7.66 -14.14 12.44
C GLU A 237 7.01 -14.54 11.11
N ASN A 238 6.35 -13.60 10.43
CA ASN A 238 5.64 -13.84 9.17
C ASN A 238 6.58 -14.23 8.02
N LYS A 239 7.88 -13.92 8.13
CA LYS A 239 8.89 -14.28 7.13
C LYS A 239 8.96 -15.79 6.87
N ASP A 240 8.76 -16.60 7.90
CA ASP A 240 8.82 -18.06 7.81
C ASP A 240 7.48 -18.70 7.42
N LEU A 241 6.39 -17.95 7.57
CA LEU A 241 5.02 -18.46 7.40
C LEU A 241 4.36 -18.00 6.10
N GLN A 242 4.74 -16.84 5.56
CA GLN A 242 4.13 -16.28 4.37
C GLN A 242 4.64 -17.00 3.11
N ARG A 243 3.74 -17.67 2.41
CA ARG A 243 4.07 -18.46 1.21
C ARG A 243 3.97 -17.66 -0.08
N ASP A 244 3.30 -16.51 -0.05
CA ASP A 244 3.15 -15.60 -1.19
C ASP A 244 4.24 -14.49 -1.13
N PRO A 245 5.25 -14.52 -2.02
CA PRO A 245 6.32 -13.51 -2.05
C PRO A 245 5.79 -12.09 -2.31
N THR A 246 4.76 -11.95 -3.16
CA THR A 246 4.16 -10.65 -3.45
C THR A 246 3.52 -10.07 -2.20
N ARG A 247 2.82 -10.91 -1.41
CA ARG A 247 2.24 -10.47 -0.15
C ARG A 247 3.33 -10.05 0.85
N TYR A 248 4.43 -10.80 0.93
CA TYR A 248 5.54 -10.44 1.81
C TYR A 248 6.17 -9.10 1.42
N GLU A 249 6.33 -8.82 0.13
CA GLU A 249 6.80 -7.51 -0.37
C GLU A 249 5.88 -6.36 0.05
N GLN A 250 4.57 -6.53 -0.10
CA GLN A 250 3.60 -5.52 0.34
C GLN A 250 3.71 -5.24 1.84
N LEU A 251 3.90 -6.28 2.66
CA LEU A 251 4.08 -6.14 4.10
C LEU A 251 5.40 -5.43 4.46
N ASN A 252 6.47 -5.67 3.70
CA ASN A 252 7.74 -4.95 3.86
C ASN A 252 7.57 -3.45 3.58
N LEU A 253 6.87 -3.12 2.50
CA LEU A 253 6.57 -1.73 2.12
C LEU A 253 5.64 -1.05 3.13
N PHE A 254 4.65 -1.78 3.65
CA PHE A 254 3.79 -1.33 4.74
C PHE A 254 4.62 -1.00 6.00
N LEU A 255 5.49 -1.92 6.45
CA LEU A 255 6.34 -1.69 7.60
C LEU A 255 7.22 -0.46 7.40
N LEU A 256 7.91 -0.34 6.26
CA LEU A 256 8.75 0.82 5.95
C LEU A 256 7.94 2.13 6.02
N GLY A 257 6.71 2.10 5.49
CA GLY A 257 5.75 3.18 5.58
C GLY A 257 5.37 3.56 7.02
N CYS A 258 5.11 2.58 7.87
CA CYS A 258 4.87 2.78 9.30
C CYS A 258 6.08 3.43 10.00
N LEU A 259 7.29 2.90 9.79
CA LEU A 259 8.53 3.41 10.38
C LEU A 259 8.83 4.84 9.95
N SER A 260 8.39 5.27 8.76
CA SER A 260 8.58 6.64 8.28
C SER A 260 7.95 7.72 9.17
N ASN A 261 6.99 7.35 10.04
CA ASN A 261 6.41 8.25 11.03
C ASN A 261 7.36 8.57 12.20
N PHE A 262 8.43 7.78 12.41
CA PHE A 262 9.47 8.10 13.40
C PHE A 262 10.56 9.02 12.86
N SER A 263 10.55 9.32 11.55
CA SER A 263 11.60 10.09 10.89
C SER A 263 11.70 11.50 11.46
N ARG A 264 12.90 11.87 11.90
CA ARG A 264 13.21 13.24 12.33
C ARG A 264 13.71 14.05 11.13
N PRO A 265 13.25 15.31 10.96
CA PRO A 265 13.48 16.11 9.75
C PRO A 265 14.94 16.47 9.43
N ASN A 266 15.92 16.09 10.27
CA ASN A 266 17.31 16.55 10.18
C ASN A 266 18.32 15.43 9.80
N LEU A 267 17.86 14.24 9.44
CA LEU A 267 18.71 13.11 9.04
C LEU A 267 18.31 12.69 7.62
N ASN A 268 18.70 13.45 6.60
CA ASN A 268 18.44 13.07 5.20
C ASN A 268 19.75 12.81 4.47
N GLN A 269 20.02 11.54 4.17
CA GLN A 269 20.88 11.18 3.05
C GLN A 269 19.92 10.99 1.86
N GLU A 270 19.80 12.01 1.02
CA GLU A 270 18.80 12.01 -0.05
C GLU A 270 19.39 11.45 -1.34
N ILE A 271 18.99 10.22 -1.67
CA ILE A 271 19.01 9.76 -3.05
C ILE A 271 17.88 10.46 -3.80
N THR A 272 18.15 10.91 -5.02
CA THR A 272 17.13 11.46 -5.92
C THR A 272 17.05 10.62 -7.19
N ILE A 273 15.85 10.56 -7.78
CA ILE A 273 15.59 9.87 -9.05
C ILE A 273 15.02 10.87 -10.05
N ASP A 274 15.01 10.51 -11.34
CA ASP A 274 14.46 11.34 -12.41
C ASP A 274 13.02 11.80 -12.08
N GLU A 275 12.76 13.10 -12.27
CA GLU A 275 11.47 13.72 -11.95
C GLU A 275 10.29 13.19 -12.79
N ARG A 276 10.57 12.46 -13.87
CA ARG A 276 9.57 11.84 -14.75
C ARG A 276 9.22 10.41 -14.34
N CYS A 277 9.94 9.83 -13.37
CA CYS A 277 9.57 8.56 -12.76
C CYS A 277 8.13 8.59 -12.21
N GLU A 278 7.51 7.42 -12.12
CA GLU A 278 6.11 7.32 -11.68
C GLU A 278 5.94 7.78 -10.22
N SER A 279 4.72 8.21 -9.89
CA SER A 279 4.36 8.67 -8.54
C SER A 279 4.63 7.60 -7.47
N GLU A 280 4.34 6.33 -7.78
CA GLU A 280 4.61 5.19 -6.90
C GLU A 280 6.10 5.08 -6.56
N SER A 281 6.97 5.07 -7.58
CA SER A 281 8.43 5.05 -7.43
C SER A 281 8.95 6.19 -6.54
N LYS A 282 8.41 7.40 -6.72
CA LYS A 282 8.75 8.57 -5.91
C LYS A 282 8.31 8.43 -4.46
N ILE A 283 7.12 7.86 -4.21
CA ILE A 283 6.62 7.65 -2.85
C ILE A 283 7.47 6.58 -2.14
N ILE A 284 7.83 5.49 -2.83
CA ILE A 284 8.71 4.45 -2.28
C ILE A 284 10.06 5.05 -1.92
N LEU A 285 10.69 5.80 -2.83
CA LEU A 285 11.99 6.43 -2.57
C LEU A 285 11.91 7.44 -1.43
N LYS A 286 10.86 8.25 -1.39
CA LYS A 286 10.65 9.21 -0.29
C LYS A 286 10.53 8.50 1.05
N THR A 287 9.83 7.36 1.08
CA THR A 287 9.70 6.52 2.27
C THR A 287 11.04 5.95 2.68
N PHE A 288 11.82 5.44 1.71
CA PHE A 288 13.18 4.95 1.92
C PHE A 288 14.09 6.04 2.51
N ASN A 289 14.17 7.22 1.88
CA ASN A 289 15.03 8.32 2.33
C ASN A 289 14.67 8.81 3.73
N LYS A 290 13.38 8.75 4.09
CA LYS A 290 12.95 9.06 5.47
C LYS A 290 13.53 8.06 6.44
N VAL A 291 13.41 6.76 6.17
CA VAL A 291 13.68 5.67 7.13
C VAL A 291 15.15 5.27 7.19
N PHE A 292 15.81 5.15 6.03
CA PHE A 292 17.17 4.62 5.91
C PHE A 292 18.17 5.23 6.91
N PRO A 293 18.22 6.56 7.12
CA PRO A 293 19.19 7.20 8.02
C PRO A 293 19.09 6.78 9.49
N PHE A 294 17.94 6.24 9.91
CA PHE A 294 17.73 5.79 11.28
C PHE A 294 17.31 4.32 11.37
N PHE A 295 17.31 3.55 10.27
CA PHE A 295 16.88 2.16 10.26
C PHE A 295 17.71 1.28 11.21
N GLU A 296 19.03 1.43 11.19
CA GLU A 296 19.95 0.68 12.07
C GLU A 296 19.79 1.09 13.56
N PRO A 297 19.80 2.39 13.92
CA PRO A 297 19.47 2.85 15.28
C PRO A 297 18.09 2.39 15.78
N LEU A 298 17.07 2.49 14.93
CA LEU A 298 15.70 2.10 15.23
C LEU A 298 15.63 0.62 15.51
N ASN A 299 16.27 -0.21 14.71
CA ASN A 299 16.19 -1.65 14.90
C ASN A 299 16.82 -2.09 16.25
N ASN A 300 17.84 -1.37 16.72
CA ASN A 300 18.41 -1.57 18.05
C ASN A 300 17.44 -1.13 19.17
N GLU A 301 16.70 -0.03 18.99
CA GLU A 301 15.61 0.37 19.90
C GLU A 301 14.42 -0.61 19.83
N LEU A 302 14.15 -1.20 18.66
CA LEU A 302 13.08 -2.19 18.46
C LEU A 302 13.41 -3.56 19.09
N GLN A 303 14.67 -3.99 19.05
CA GLN A 303 15.15 -5.13 19.84
C GLN A 303 14.94 -4.89 21.35
N HIS A 304 15.06 -3.64 21.82
CA HIS A 304 14.72 -3.29 23.20
C HIS A 304 13.21 -3.46 23.48
N PHE A 305 12.32 -3.07 22.56
CA PHE A 305 10.88 -3.31 22.68
C PHE A 305 10.53 -4.81 22.68
N GLN A 306 11.20 -5.62 21.85
CA GLN A 306 11.05 -7.09 21.88
C GLN A 306 11.47 -7.70 23.21
N HIS A 307 12.56 -7.20 23.81
CA HIS A 307 12.99 -7.63 25.15
C HIS A 307 12.00 -7.24 26.27
N ILE A 308 11.32 -6.10 26.14
CA ILE A 308 10.30 -5.67 27.11
C ILE A 308 9.03 -6.53 26.98
N ALA A 309 8.52 -6.76 25.76
CA ALA A 309 7.36 -7.60 25.52
C ALA A 309 7.61 -9.06 25.99
N ASN A 310 8.81 -9.58 25.76
CA ASN A 310 9.19 -10.94 26.16
C ASN A 310 9.49 -11.11 27.66
N ARG A 311 9.55 -10.03 28.46
CA ARG A 311 9.66 -10.16 29.92
C ARG A 311 8.36 -10.61 30.59
N GLU A 312 7.21 -10.38 29.95
CA GLU A 312 5.91 -10.86 30.46
C GLU A 312 5.60 -12.32 30.05
N THR A 313 6.26 -12.84 29.00
CA THR A 313 5.96 -14.16 28.40
C THR A 313 7.00 -15.26 28.70
N ARG A 314 7.99 -15.01 29.56
CA ARG A 314 9.07 -15.97 29.86
C ARG A 314 8.65 -17.07 30.84
N MET A 315 7.97 -18.08 30.31
CA MET A 315 7.92 -19.44 30.89
C MET A 315 7.84 -20.53 29.81
N ARG A 316 8.30 -20.29 28.57
CA ARG A 316 8.42 -21.35 27.57
C ARG A 316 9.43 -21.01 26.46
N HIS A 317 10.46 -21.85 26.40
CA HIS A 317 11.46 -22.06 25.34
C HIS A 317 12.79 -21.29 25.45
N ASN A 318 13.81 -22.12 25.66
CA ASN A 318 15.24 -21.85 25.68
C ASN A 318 15.76 -21.54 24.26
N ARG A 319 16.87 -20.78 24.24
CA ARG A 319 17.79 -20.48 23.13
C ARG A 319 17.31 -19.40 22.15
N PHE A 320 17.49 -18.14 22.55
CA PHE A 320 17.76 -17.07 21.61
C PHE A 320 19.25 -16.77 21.72
N ASP A 321 20.01 -17.15 20.67
CA ASP A 321 21.38 -16.70 20.49
C ASP A 321 21.40 -15.18 20.36
N ASN A 322 22.39 -14.54 20.98
CA ASN A 322 22.57 -13.08 21.10
C ASN A 322 22.96 -12.39 19.78
N ASP A 323 22.47 -12.84 18.62
CA ASP A 323 22.81 -12.26 17.32
C ASP A 323 21.65 -12.39 16.31
N GLU A 324 20.44 -12.01 16.72
CA GLU A 324 19.31 -11.80 15.80
C GLU A 324 19.62 -10.62 14.87
N SER A 325 20.30 -10.92 13.76
CA SER A 325 20.71 -9.95 12.75
C SER A 325 19.52 -9.17 12.21
N ILE A 326 19.62 -7.84 12.26
CA ILE A 326 18.72 -6.87 11.63
C ILE A 326 18.35 -7.33 10.22
N ASP A 327 17.06 -7.48 9.92
CA ASP A 327 16.57 -7.84 8.58
C ASP A 327 16.43 -6.58 7.72
N TYR A 328 17.28 -6.45 6.71
CA TYR A 328 17.27 -5.33 5.78
C TYR A 328 16.31 -5.51 4.59
N SER A 329 15.49 -6.56 4.58
CA SER A 329 14.50 -6.83 3.52
C SER A 329 13.60 -5.62 3.20
N PRO A 330 13.08 -4.83 4.17
CA PRO A 330 12.25 -3.67 3.85
C PRO A 330 12.95 -2.61 3.00
N LEU A 331 14.24 -2.35 3.27
CA LEU A 331 15.05 -1.42 2.52
C LEU A 331 15.40 -1.97 1.13
N ILE A 332 15.79 -3.24 1.05
CA ILE A 332 16.13 -3.91 -0.21
C ILE A 332 14.93 -3.95 -1.17
N ILE A 333 13.77 -4.37 -0.68
CA ILE A 333 12.53 -4.45 -1.47
C ILE A 333 12.14 -3.08 -2.01
N SER A 334 12.29 -2.01 -1.21
CA SER A 334 11.94 -0.66 -1.66
C SER A 334 12.74 -0.21 -2.90
N LEU A 335 14.07 -0.39 -2.90
CA LEU A 335 14.93 -0.01 -4.03
C LEU A 335 14.69 -0.90 -5.25
N CYS A 336 14.55 -2.22 -5.03
CA CYS A 336 14.28 -3.15 -6.12
C CYS A 336 12.91 -2.90 -6.76
N LYS A 337 11.90 -2.50 -5.97
CA LYS A 337 10.56 -2.22 -6.49
C LYS A 337 10.54 -0.97 -7.37
N ILE A 338 11.29 0.07 -7.02
CA ILE A 338 11.45 1.26 -7.88
C ILE A 338 12.02 0.85 -9.25
N PHE A 339 13.10 0.06 -9.24
CA PHE A 339 13.71 -0.42 -10.48
C PHE A 339 12.74 -1.29 -11.30
N GLU A 340 12.01 -2.20 -10.65
CA GLU A 340 10.98 -3.05 -11.28
C GLU A 340 9.88 -2.21 -11.96
N ILE A 341 9.34 -1.19 -11.28
CA ILE A 341 8.30 -0.31 -11.82
C ILE A 341 8.79 0.42 -13.07
N GLU A 342 9.93 1.11 -12.99
CA GLU A 342 10.41 1.92 -14.12
C GLU A 342 10.84 1.07 -15.31
N THR A 343 11.39 -0.12 -15.05
CA THR A 343 11.72 -1.11 -16.09
C THR A 343 10.47 -1.62 -16.78
N ASN A 344 9.44 -1.98 -16.01
CA ASN A 344 8.18 -2.48 -16.55
C ASN A 344 7.45 -1.42 -17.40
N LEU A 345 7.65 -0.14 -17.08
CA LEU A 345 7.02 0.98 -17.79
C LEU A 345 7.86 1.53 -18.94
N SER A 346 9.03 0.96 -19.19
CA SER A 346 9.93 1.31 -20.29
C SER A 346 10.18 0.09 -21.18
N LEU A 347 11.20 -0.71 -20.87
CA LEU A 347 11.65 -1.86 -21.65
C LEU A 347 10.56 -2.90 -21.89
N VAL A 348 9.77 -3.23 -20.86
CA VAL A 348 8.67 -4.20 -21.02
C VAL A 348 7.58 -3.66 -21.95
N HIS A 349 7.23 -2.38 -21.83
CA HIS A 349 6.29 -1.75 -22.75
C HIS A 349 6.85 -1.61 -24.17
N TRP A 350 8.16 -1.49 -24.33
CA TRP A 350 8.80 -1.56 -25.64
C TRP A 350 8.65 -2.96 -26.26
N PHE A 351 8.87 -4.04 -25.50
CA PHE A 351 8.59 -5.41 -25.98
C PHE A 351 7.11 -5.60 -26.33
N ARG A 352 6.19 -5.02 -25.55
CA ARG A 352 4.77 -5.03 -25.90
C ARG A 352 4.51 -4.36 -27.25
N LYS A 353 5.16 -3.24 -27.54
CA LYS A 353 5.08 -2.57 -28.86
C LYS A 353 5.63 -3.44 -29.98
N THR A 354 6.76 -4.13 -29.79
CA THR A 354 7.32 -5.03 -30.82
C THR A 354 6.44 -6.26 -31.09
N LEU A 355 5.61 -6.64 -30.11
CA LEU A 355 4.59 -7.67 -30.24
C LEU A 355 3.24 -7.15 -30.80
N ASN A 356 3.22 -5.96 -31.41
CA ASN A 356 2.03 -5.33 -32.00
C ASN A 356 0.91 -5.00 -31.00
N ILE A 357 1.25 -4.73 -29.74
CA ILE A 357 0.33 -4.09 -28.80
C ILE A 357 0.38 -2.58 -29.06
N GLU A 358 -0.78 -1.99 -29.40
CA GLU A 358 -0.88 -0.58 -29.79
C GLU A 358 -0.59 0.35 -28.61
N MET A 359 0.50 1.11 -28.74
CA MET A 359 0.85 2.22 -27.85
C MET A 359 0.40 3.55 -28.48
N PRO A 360 -0.10 4.53 -27.71
CA PRO A 360 -0.25 4.53 -26.24
C PRO A 360 -1.55 3.89 -25.73
N THR A 361 -2.45 3.46 -26.63
CA THR A 361 -3.79 2.94 -26.29
C THR A 361 -3.80 1.92 -25.15
N TYR A 362 -2.88 0.95 -25.20
CA TYR A 362 -2.75 -0.13 -24.21
C TYR A 362 -1.56 0.04 -23.26
N PHE A 363 -1.02 1.26 -23.13
CA PHE A 363 -0.02 1.55 -22.10
C PHE A 363 -0.63 1.32 -20.71
N LYS A 364 0.03 0.53 -19.83
CA LYS A 364 -0.49 0.02 -18.55
C LYS A 364 -1.83 -0.73 -18.61
N LYS A 365 -2.34 -1.12 -19.79
CA LYS A 365 -3.64 -1.80 -19.92
C LYS A 365 -3.50 -3.14 -20.60
N HIS A 366 -4.31 -4.11 -20.20
CA HIS A 366 -4.38 -5.39 -20.88
C HIS A 366 -5.10 -5.22 -22.22
N LYS A 367 -4.56 -5.82 -23.29
CA LYS A 367 -5.23 -5.87 -24.60
C LYS A 367 -6.06 -7.15 -24.67
N GLU A 368 -7.38 -7.00 -24.55
CA GLU A 368 -8.31 -8.14 -24.62
C GLU A 368 -8.52 -8.58 -26.07
N ASP A 369 -7.74 -9.57 -26.51
CA ASP A 369 -7.96 -10.29 -27.75
C ASP A 369 -7.48 -11.75 -27.66
N ASN A 370 -7.57 -12.49 -28.77
CA ASN A 370 -7.16 -13.89 -28.84
C ASN A 370 -5.71 -14.08 -29.33
N SER A 371 -4.92 -13.02 -29.40
CA SER A 371 -3.54 -13.06 -29.92
C SER A 371 -2.56 -13.52 -28.85
N GLU A 372 -1.47 -14.17 -29.26
CA GLU A 372 -0.39 -14.54 -28.35
C GLU A 372 0.71 -13.47 -28.32
N TYR A 373 0.88 -12.81 -27.18
CA TYR A 373 1.90 -11.78 -26.96
C TYR A 373 3.08 -12.33 -26.17
N LYS A 374 3.68 -13.42 -26.69
CA LYS A 374 4.72 -14.16 -25.98
C LYS A 374 6.08 -14.03 -26.65
N ILE A 375 7.13 -13.92 -25.85
CA ILE A 375 8.53 -14.02 -26.30
C ILE A 375 9.15 -15.23 -25.60
N THR A 376 9.82 -16.09 -26.37
CA THR A 376 10.59 -17.22 -25.81
C THR A 376 12.05 -16.82 -25.74
N PRO A 377 12.69 -16.80 -24.55
CA PRO A 377 14.11 -16.52 -24.43
C PRO A 377 14.97 -17.48 -25.27
N SER A 378 16.14 -17.03 -25.70
CA SER A 378 17.07 -17.87 -26.46
C SER A 378 17.59 -19.03 -25.61
N ALA A 379 17.70 -20.21 -26.22
CA ALA A 379 18.35 -21.37 -25.61
C ALA A 379 19.83 -21.11 -25.28
N SER A 380 20.44 -20.09 -25.88
CA SER A 380 21.79 -19.63 -25.54
C SER A 380 21.88 -18.84 -24.22
N VAL A 381 20.73 -18.41 -23.69
CA VAL A 381 20.61 -17.65 -22.43
C VAL A 381 20.16 -18.57 -21.30
N ILE A 382 19.20 -19.45 -21.56
CA ILE A 382 18.68 -20.38 -20.55
C ILE A 382 18.36 -21.76 -21.14
N ASN A 383 18.66 -22.82 -20.38
CA ASN A 383 18.28 -24.18 -20.74
C ASN A 383 16.76 -24.34 -20.64
N ASN A 384 16.14 -24.95 -21.66
CA ASN A 384 14.69 -25.20 -21.75
C ASN A 384 13.85 -23.91 -21.59
N PRO A 385 14.00 -22.94 -22.50
CA PRO A 385 13.31 -21.66 -22.39
C PRO A 385 11.79 -21.84 -22.44
N ARG A 386 11.09 -21.08 -21.60
CA ARG A 386 9.63 -21.04 -21.57
C ARG A 386 9.14 -19.72 -22.17
N PRO A 387 8.03 -19.72 -22.93
CA PRO A 387 7.44 -18.48 -23.42
C PRO A 387 6.98 -17.60 -22.25
N ILE A 388 7.32 -16.32 -22.31
CA ILE A 388 6.91 -15.29 -21.35
C ILE A 388 5.83 -14.43 -22.00
N ASP A 389 4.68 -14.28 -21.33
CA ASP A 389 3.54 -13.51 -21.82
C ASP A 389 3.63 -12.05 -21.36
N PHE A 390 3.78 -11.14 -22.32
CA PHE A 390 3.89 -9.70 -22.09
C PHE A 390 2.53 -9.00 -22.02
N ASN A 391 1.43 -9.70 -22.29
CA ASN A 391 0.06 -9.20 -22.19
C ASN A 391 -0.77 -10.02 -21.19
N LYS A 392 -0.14 -10.66 -20.20
CA LYS A 392 -0.89 -11.31 -19.13
C LYS A 392 -1.79 -10.29 -18.42
N GLY A 393 -3.03 -10.65 -18.13
CA GLY A 393 -3.97 -9.74 -17.49
C GLY A 393 -5.38 -10.30 -17.34
N TYR A 394 -6.27 -9.48 -16.78
CA TYR A 394 -7.70 -9.77 -16.67
C TYR A 394 -8.50 -8.47 -16.81
N GLY A 395 -9.56 -8.49 -17.62
CA GLY A 395 -10.26 -7.26 -17.98
C GLY A 395 -9.27 -6.23 -18.56
N THR A 396 -9.38 -4.98 -18.12
CA THR A 396 -8.42 -3.93 -18.50
C THR A 396 -7.09 -3.97 -17.75
N LYS A 397 -6.95 -4.82 -16.71
CA LYS A 397 -5.79 -4.84 -15.83
C LYS A 397 -4.68 -5.71 -16.41
N TRP A 398 -3.55 -5.09 -16.66
CA TRP A 398 -2.32 -5.75 -17.11
C TRP A 398 -1.46 -6.17 -15.93
N ILE A 399 -0.83 -7.34 -16.04
CA ILE A 399 0.11 -7.89 -15.10
C ILE A 399 1.45 -7.99 -15.82
N ALA A 400 2.43 -7.21 -15.38
CA ALA A 400 3.77 -7.25 -15.96
C ALA A 400 4.45 -8.62 -15.69
N PRO A 401 5.31 -9.08 -16.60
CA PRO A 401 6.18 -10.22 -16.34
C PRO A 401 7.10 -9.95 -15.14
N GLY A 402 7.54 -11.02 -14.48
CA GLY A 402 8.46 -10.90 -13.36
C GLY A 402 9.81 -10.32 -13.79
N ILE A 403 10.51 -9.65 -12.87
CA ILE A 403 11.77 -8.97 -13.20
C ILE A 403 12.85 -9.90 -13.79
N GLY A 404 12.84 -11.18 -13.39
CA GLY A 404 13.73 -12.19 -13.97
C GLY A 404 13.30 -12.71 -15.33
N GLU A 405 12.00 -12.74 -15.62
CA GLU A 405 11.50 -13.08 -16.95
C GLU A 405 11.89 -11.98 -17.95
N SER A 406 11.70 -10.72 -17.57
CA SER A 406 12.12 -9.56 -18.36
C SER A 406 13.63 -9.53 -18.63
N GLU A 407 14.46 -9.86 -17.63
CA GLU A 407 15.92 -9.95 -17.79
C GLU A 407 16.35 -10.96 -18.86
N LEU A 408 15.73 -12.15 -18.87
CA LEU A 408 16.03 -13.21 -19.85
C LEU A 408 15.72 -12.78 -21.28
N VAL A 409 14.63 -12.01 -21.47
CA VAL A 409 14.25 -11.48 -22.77
C VAL A 409 15.22 -10.39 -23.23
N ILE A 410 15.66 -9.51 -22.33
CA ILE A 410 16.66 -8.48 -22.67
C ILE A 410 18.00 -9.11 -23.04
N GLN A 411 18.45 -10.12 -22.29
CA GLN A 411 19.67 -10.87 -22.64
C GLN A 411 19.58 -11.52 -24.02
N THR A 412 18.38 -11.98 -24.41
CA THR A 412 18.11 -12.54 -25.73
C THR A 412 18.24 -11.47 -26.81
N PHE A 413 17.54 -10.34 -26.64
CA PHE A 413 17.53 -9.24 -27.61
C PHE A 413 18.89 -8.53 -27.72
N LEU A 414 19.68 -8.51 -26.64
CA LEU A 414 21.06 -8.01 -26.65
C LEU A 414 21.94 -8.81 -27.60
N LYS A 415 21.88 -10.16 -27.52
CA LYS A 415 22.64 -11.04 -28.42
C LYS A 415 22.18 -10.93 -29.87
N GLU A 416 20.90 -10.62 -30.09
CA GLU A 416 20.32 -10.40 -31.41
C GLU A 416 20.60 -8.98 -31.96
N GLY A 417 21.18 -8.09 -31.15
CA GLY A 417 21.47 -6.70 -31.53
C GLY A 417 20.21 -5.86 -31.74
N ASN A 418 19.10 -6.21 -31.08
CA ASN A 418 17.77 -5.73 -31.41
C ASN A 418 17.12 -5.00 -30.21
N LEU A 419 17.88 -4.18 -29.49
CA LEU A 419 17.41 -3.43 -28.31
C LEU A 419 17.17 -1.94 -28.63
N PRO A 420 16.32 -1.24 -27.85
CA PRO A 420 16.10 0.18 -28.04
C PRO A 420 17.39 0.98 -27.81
N SER A 421 17.63 1.96 -28.69
CA SER A 421 18.83 2.81 -28.69
C SER A 421 18.84 3.87 -27.59
N GLU A 422 17.70 4.13 -26.97
CA GLU A 422 17.53 5.09 -25.89
C GLU A 422 18.30 4.68 -24.62
N ILE A 423 18.63 3.39 -24.49
CA ILE A 423 19.41 2.85 -23.37
C ILE A 423 20.80 2.46 -23.86
N SER A 424 21.82 3.02 -23.21
CA SER A 424 23.23 2.71 -23.46
C SER A 424 23.73 1.61 -22.50
N ASP A 425 24.81 0.92 -22.86
CA ASP A 425 25.52 -0.04 -21.99
C ASP A 425 24.63 -1.10 -21.30
N TYR A 426 23.97 -1.91 -22.12
CA TYR A 426 23.14 -3.01 -21.62
C TYR A 426 23.92 -4.07 -20.83
N ASP A 427 25.23 -4.23 -21.08
CA ASP A 427 26.06 -5.18 -20.35
C ASP A 427 26.20 -4.75 -18.88
N GLU A 428 26.47 -3.46 -18.62
CA GLU A 428 26.46 -2.93 -17.26
C GLU A 428 25.07 -3.01 -16.65
N LEU A 429 24.02 -2.59 -17.38
CA LEU A 429 22.65 -2.63 -16.88
C LEU A 429 22.24 -4.05 -16.44
N LEU A 430 22.54 -5.07 -17.24
CA LEU A 430 22.21 -6.46 -16.93
C LEU A 430 23.00 -7.00 -15.73
N ARG A 431 24.25 -6.57 -15.57
CA ARG A 431 25.04 -6.91 -14.36
C ARG A 431 24.40 -6.33 -13.10
N ILE A 432 23.98 -5.07 -13.15
CA ILE A 432 23.29 -4.41 -12.03
C ILE A 432 21.93 -5.06 -11.76
N TRP A 433 21.17 -5.33 -12.82
CA TRP A 433 19.87 -6.00 -12.76
C TRP A 433 19.96 -7.36 -12.07
N ALA A 434 20.95 -8.18 -12.42
CA ALA A 434 21.14 -9.49 -11.82
C ALA A 434 21.33 -9.41 -10.29
N ILE A 435 22.06 -8.40 -9.80
CA ILE A 435 22.25 -8.14 -8.36
C ILE A 435 20.90 -7.79 -7.71
N LEU A 436 20.17 -6.82 -8.30
CA LEU A 436 18.88 -6.39 -7.78
C LEU A 436 17.88 -7.55 -7.73
N ARG A 437 17.76 -8.34 -8.81
CA ARG A 437 16.90 -9.52 -8.85
C ARG A 437 17.28 -10.56 -7.80
N GLN A 438 18.57 -10.88 -7.69
CA GLN A 438 19.05 -11.90 -6.75
C GLN A 438 18.61 -11.54 -5.33
N TYR A 439 18.90 -10.31 -4.89
CA TYR A 439 18.59 -9.87 -3.53
C TYR A 439 17.10 -9.60 -3.31
N ARG A 440 16.37 -9.12 -4.32
CA ARG A 440 14.90 -9.01 -4.29
C ARG A 440 14.24 -10.36 -4.07
N ASN A 441 14.68 -11.39 -4.79
CA ASN A 441 14.15 -12.75 -4.61
C ASN A 441 14.46 -13.26 -3.21
N LYS A 442 15.69 -13.10 -2.72
CA LYS A 442 16.04 -13.48 -1.34
C LYS A 442 15.17 -12.76 -0.30
N ALA A 443 14.98 -11.45 -0.48
CA ALA A 443 14.19 -10.60 0.41
C ALA A 443 12.70 -10.97 0.39
N ALA A 444 12.18 -11.42 -0.75
CA ALA A 444 10.79 -11.87 -0.90
C ALA A 444 10.56 -13.32 -0.42
N HIS A 445 11.62 -14.02 -0.03
CA HIS A 445 11.60 -15.39 0.47
C HIS A 445 12.14 -15.46 1.91
N THR A 446 12.41 -16.65 2.41
CA THR A 446 12.72 -16.92 3.83
C THR A 446 14.14 -16.51 4.28
N GLU A 447 14.96 -15.88 3.43
CA GLU A 447 16.35 -15.57 3.77
C GLU A 447 16.46 -14.28 4.60
N ASN A 448 17.03 -14.35 5.81
CA ASN A 448 17.37 -13.14 6.58
C ASN A 448 18.52 -12.36 5.92
N LEU A 449 18.26 -11.12 5.51
CA LEU A 449 19.21 -10.30 4.75
C LEU A 449 19.92 -9.32 5.67
N ARG A 450 21.25 -9.36 5.64
CA ARG A 450 22.11 -8.59 6.52
C ARG A 450 22.45 -7.23 5.91
N LYS A 451 23.10 -6.38 6.70
CA LYS A 451 23.58 -5.06 6.26
C LYS A 451 24.43 -5.13 4.98
N GLN A 452 25.33 -6.12 4.88
CA GLN A 452 26.17 -6.31 3.70
C GLN A 452 25.36 -6.58 2.42
N ASP A 453 24.26 -7.34 2.54
CA ASP A 453 23.37 -7.62 1.41
C ASP A 453 22.67 -6.34 0.96
N PHE A 454 22.24 -5.51 1.92
CA PHE A 454 21.68 -4.20 1.63
C PHE A 454 22.70 -3.26 0.98
N GLU A 455 23.94 -3.20 1.48
CA GLU A 455 25.00 -2.36 0.89
C GLU A 455 25.24 -2.71 -0.58
N ASN A 456 25.21 -4.00 -0.94
CA ASN A 456 25.33 -4.45 -2.33
C ASN A 456 24.18 -3.93 -3.19
N VAL A 457 22.95 -4.00 -2.69
CA VAL A 457 21.76 -3.49 -3.39
C VAL A 457 21.79 -1.97 -3.49
N TYR A 458 22.18 -1.28 -2.43
CA TYR A 458 22.29 0.18 -2.38
C TYR A 458 23.32 0.70 -3.39
N ILE A 459 24.49 0.05 -3.49
CA ILE A 459 25.50 0.36 -4.51
C ILE A 459 24.96 0.08 -5.91
N ALA A 460 24.33 -1.08 -6.13
CA ALA A 460 23.74 -1.44 -7.41
C ALA A 460 22.68 -0.41 -7.87
N PHE A 461 21.78 0.00 -6.96
CA PHE A 461 20.78 1.01 -7.25
C PHE A 461 21.37 2.41 -7.40
N SER A 462 22.43 2.75 -6.66
CA SER A 462 23.16 4.01 -6.86
C SER A 462 23.80 4.07 -8.25
N ASN A 463 24.31 2.94 -8.77
CA ASN A 463 24.81 2.86 -10.14
C ASN A 463 23.69 3.02 -11.18
N ILE A 464 22.47 2.52 -10.91
CA ILE A 464 21.29 2.80 -11.74
C ILE A 464 21.08 4.31 -11.91
N ILE A 465 21.28 5.07 -10.83
CA ILE A 465 21.09 6.53 -10.81
C ILE A 465 22.26 7.25 -11.46
N SER A 466 23.51 6.93 -11.07
CA SER A 466 24.69 7.64 -11.58
C SER A 466 24.95 7.40 -13.06
N SER A 467 24.58 6.23 -13.59
CA SER A 467 24.65 5.92 -15.03
C SER A 467 23.41 6.43 -15.80
N GLU A 468 22.54 7.22 -15.17
CA GLU A 468 21.33 7.81 -15.76
C GLU A 468 20.32 6.80 -16.35
N TYR A 469 20.34 5.52 -15.94
CA TYR A 469 19.44 4.50 -16.51
C TYR A 469 17.96 4.84 -16.30
N LEU A 470 17.58 5.43 -15.14
CA LEU A 470 16.20 5.86 -14.94
C LEU A 470 15.77 6.97 -15.91
N LYS A 471 16.69 7.85 -16.29
CA LYS A 471 16.42 8.90 -17.28
C LYS A 471 16.24 8.29 -18.67
N GLN A 472 17.11 7.35 -19.04
CA GLN A 472 17.01 6.59 -20.30
C GLN A 472 15.72 5.77 -20.38
N PHE A 473 15.30 5.13 -19.28
CA PHE A 473 14.00 4.45 -19.17
C PHE A 473 12.84 5.43 -19.38
N ASN A 474 12.92 6.64 -18.82
CA ASN A 474 11.91 7.66 -19.02
C ASN A 474 11.88 8.20 -20.46
N ASP A 475 13.05 8.35 -21.10
CA ASP A 475 13.15 8.76 -22.50
C ASP A 475 12.47 7.73 -23.41
N LEU A 476 12.75 6.44 -23.21
CA LEU A 476 12.06 5.34 -23.89
C LEU A 476 10.56 5.32 -23.59
N LYS A 477 10.17 5.45 -22.31
CA LYS A 477 8.76 5.50 -21.89
C LYS A 477 8.00 6.64 -22.58
N TRP A 478 8.65 7.78 -22.82
CA TRP A 478 8.05 8.91 -23.51
C TRP A 478 7.73 8.60 -24.98
N THR A 479 8.58 7.84 -25.68
CA THR A 479 8.31 7.41 -27.08
C THR A 479 7.17 6.39 -27.20
N LEU A 480 6.74 5.81 -26.08
CA LEU A 480 5.65 4.85 -25.99
C LEU A 480 4.34 5.50 -25.50
N LYS A 481 4.40 6.69 -24.89
CA LYS A 481 3.24 7.43 -24.39
C LYS A 481 2.69 8.47 -25.39
N GLN A 482 3.46 8.81 -26.43
CA GLN A 482 2.99 9.58 -27.60
C GLN A 482 2.26 8.66 -28.58
#